data_AF-A0A6P3Y8G2-F1
#
_entry.id   AF-A0A6P3Y8G2-F1
#
_cell.length_a   1.000
_cell.length_b   1.000
_cell.length_c   1.000
_cell.angle_alpha   90.00
_cell.angle_beta   90.00
_cell.angle_gamma   90.00
#
_symmetry.space_group_name_H-M   'P 1'
#
loop_
_entity.id
_entity.type
_entity.pdbx_description
1 polymer ?
#
loop_
_entity_poly.entity_id
_entity_poly.type
_entity_poly.pdbx_seq_one_letter_code
_entity_poly.pdbx_strand_id
1 'polypeptide(L)'
;MRSEAIAILYLQKAKDARRIYATYVYAKTNCDGFKHEGITYPSYNMQKELLEELYDDCGVTPEMLSYMEAHATGTPVGDPVEVDAIDQALCLKRTSPLLTGSVKSNLGHSEPSSSLCQVANVFIAIETGIITPTIHFKTPRK
;
A
#
# COMPACT_ATOMS: atom_id res chain seq x y z
N MET A 1 -2.66 16.22 -4.80
CA MET A 1 -3.94 16.97 -4.68
C MET A 1 -4.56 16.60 -3.36
N ARG A 2 -4.94 17.57 -2.50
CA ARG A 2 -5.60 17.28 -1.22
C ARG A 2 -7.07 16.95 -1.47
N SER A 3 -7.63 16.03 -0.69
CA SER A 3 -9.05 15.69 -0.74
C SER A 3 -9.62 15.45 0.66
N GLU A 4 -10.93 15.25 0.75
CA GLU A 4 -11.64 15.00 2.01
C GLU A 4 -12.29 13.62 1.96
N ALA A 5 -12.28 12.91 3.07
CA ALA A 5 -12.95 11.62 3.20
C ALA A 5 -13.32 11.32 4.64
N ILE A 6 -14.51 10.76 4.84
CA ILE A 6 -14.93 10.10 6.07
C ILE A 6 -15.16 8.63 5.72
N ALA A 7 -14.44 7.74 6.38
CA ALA A 7 -14.55 6.31 6.20
C ALA A 7 -14.47 5.60 7.55
N ILE A 8 -15.17 4.48 7.68
CA ILE A 8 -15.23 3.68 8.90
C ILE A 8 -15.07 2.21 8.49
N LEU A 9 -14.17 1.51 9.17
CA LEU A 9 -14.05 0.06 9.06
C LEU A 9 -14.57 -0.58 10.36
N TYR A 10 -15.40 -1.60 10.22
CA TYR A 10 -15.89 -2.38 11.35
C TYR A 10 -15.13 -3.72 11.41
N LEU A 11 -14.24 -3.84 12.39
CA LEU A 11 -13.51 -5.08 12.66
C LEU A 11 -14.26 -5.90 13.72
N GLN A 12 -14.39 -7.19 13.45
CA GLN A 12 -15.03 -8.15 14.36
C GLN A 12 -14.37 -9.52 14.21
N LYS A 13 -14.58 -10.40 15.21
CA LYS A 13 -14.13 -11.79 15.10
C LYS A 13 -14.92 -12.49 13.99
N ALA A 14 -14.24 -13.28 13.17
CA ALA A 14 -14.85 -13.93 11.99
C ALA A 14 -16.10 -14.76 12.35
N LYS A 15 -16.10 -15.44 13.49
CA LYS A 15 -17.24 -16.25 13.97
C LYS A 15 -18.53 -15.45 14.24
N ASP A 16 -18.40 -14.14 14.50
CA ASP A 16 -19.52 -13.26 14.84
C ASP A 16 -19.96 -12.44 13.60
N ALA A 17 -19.21 -12.53 12.50
CA ALA A 17 -19.41 -11.72 11.31
C ALA A 17 -20.54 -12.26 10.44
N ARG A 18 -21.51 -11.40 10.10
CA ARG A 18 -22.53 -11.70 9.08
C ARG A 18 -21.99 -11.59 7.64
N ARG A 19 -21.00 -10.74 7.43
CA ARG A 19 -20.30 -10.53 6.15
C ARG A 19 -18.84 -10.26 6.44
N ILE A 20 -17.97 -10.85 5.61
CA ILE A 20 -16.52 -10.68 5.67
C ILE A 20 -16.07 -10.25 4.28
N TYR A 21 -15.46 -9.07 4.17
CA TYR A 21 -14.81 -8.61 2.92
C TYR A 21 -13.39 -9.15 2.80
N ALA A 22 -12.65 -9.15 3.91
CA ALA A 22 -11.29 -9.67 4.00
C ALA A 22 -10.97 -10.03 5.46
N THR A 23 -9.92 -10.85 5.63
CA THR A 23 -9.33 -11.14 6.93
C THR A 23 -8.12 -10.25 7.14
N TYR A 24 -8.06 -9.55 8.27
CA TYR A 24 -6.88 -8.81 8.68
C TYR A 24 -5.81 -9.79 9.18
N VAL A 25 -4.74 -9.98 8.39
CA VAL A 25 -3.70 -10.98 8.67
C VAL A 25 -2.67 -10.43 9.66
N TYR A 26 -2.10 -9.27 9.34
CA TYR A 26 -1.03 -8.65 10.13
C TYR A 26 -0.91 -7.16 9.78
N ALA A 27 -0.37 -6.36 10.68
CA ALA A 27 0.20 -5.07 10.32
C ALA A 27 1.39 -4.74 11.23
N LYS A 28 2.28 -3.93 10.69
CA LYS A 28 3.48 -3.44 11.35
C LYS A 28 3.65 -1.96 11.04
N THR A 29 4.34 -1.25 11.93
CA THR A 29 4.73 0.15 11.71
C THR A 29 6.15 0.36 12.25
N ASN A 30 6.91 1.21 11.58
CA ASN A 30 8.19 1.72 12.04
C ASN A 30 8.30 3.22 11.74
N CYS A 31 9.49 3.81 11.88
CA CYS A 31 9.72 5.23 11.64
C CYS A 31 11.02 5.44 10.86
N ASP A 32 11.02 6.43 9.98
CA ASP A 32 12.17 6.75 9.13
C ASP A 32 13.46 7.12 9.90
N GLY A 33 13.34 7.56 11.15
CA GLY A 33 14.48 7.98 11.96
C GLY A 33 15.18 9.23 11.42
N PHE A 34 16.47 9.36 11.73
CA PHE A 34 17.31 10.46 11.27
C PHE A 34 17.71 10.28 9.80
N LYS A 35 17.58 11.34 9.01
CA LYS A 35 17.94 11.40 7.59
C LYS A 35 18.70 12.70 7.32
N HIS A 36 19.76 12.64 6.52
CA HIS A 36 20.58 13.82 6.19
C HIS A 36 19.82 14.84 5.32
N GLU A 37 18.88 14.34 4.52
CA GLU A 37 18.04 15.08 3.59
C GLU A 37 16.90 15.85 4.30
N GLY A 38 16.68 15.56 5.59
CA GLY A 38 15.66 16.19 6.43
C GLY A 38 14.48 15.28 6.76
N ILE A 39 13.64 15.73 7.71
CA ILE A 39 12.56 14.92 8.28
C ILE A 39 11.48 14.50 7.27
N THR A 40 11.22 15.33 6.26
CA THR A 40 10.19 15.11 5.23
C THR A 40 10.65 14.24 4.07
N TYR A 41 11.94 13.94 3.96
CA TYR A 41 12.47 13.08 2.90
C TYR A 41 12.14 11.62 3.23
N PRO A 42 11.55 10.79 2.35
CA PRO A 42 11.20 9.42 2.68
C PRO A 42 12.43 8.50 2.75
N SER A 43 12.46 7.56 3.71
CA SER A 43 13.56 6.59 3.82
C SER A 43 13.28 5.30 3.04
N TYR A 44 14.07 5.04 2.00
CA TYR A 44 14.05 3.75 1.29
C TYR A 44 14.34 2.57 2.24
N ASN A 45 15.40 2.68 3.06
CA ASN A 45 15.83 1.58 3.93
C ASN A 45 14.76 1.22 4.95
N MET A 46 14.13 2.21 5.59
CA MET A 46 13.12 1.94 6.62
C MET A 46 11.83 1.40 6.02
N GLN A 47 11.44 1.81 4.81
CA GLN A 47 10.28 1.25 4.12
C GLN A 47 10.54 -0.20 3.69
N LYS A 48 11.74 -0.50 3.18
CA LYS A 48 12.15 -1.86 2.81
C LYS A 48 12.16 -2.77 4.04
N GLU A 49 12.82 -2.35 5.12
CA GLU A 49 12.89 -3.09 6.38
C GLU A 49 11.49 -3.37 6.94
N LEU A 50 10.59 -2.38 6.91
CA LEU A 50 9.21 -2.57 7.35
C LEU A 50 8.50 -3.70 6.59
N LEU A 51 8.69 -3.75 5.26
CA LEU A 51 8.07 -4.76 4.41
C LEU A 51 8.69 -6.14 4.67
N GLU A 52 10.02 -6.25 4.70
CA GLU A 52 10.71 -7.52 4.98
C GLU A 52 10.28 -8.09 6.33
N GLU A 53 10.33 -7.28 7.39
CA GLU A 53 9.93 -7.73 8.71
C GLU A 53 8.44 -8.07 8.81
N LEU A 54 7.56 -7.33 8.13
CA LEU A 54 6.12 -7.62 8.14
C LEU A 54 5.82 -9.01 7.56
N TYR A 55 6.46 -9.36 6.44
CA TYR A 55 6.25 -10.65 5.78
C TYR A 55 6.91 -11.79 6.55
N ASP A 56 8.08 -11.55 7.15
CA ASP A 56 8.74 -12.51 8.05
C ASP A 56 7.89 -12.78 9.30
N ASP A 57 7.37 -11.74 9.96
CA ASP A 57 6.59 -11.86 11.19
C ASP A 57 5.26 -12.60 10.99
N CYS A 58 4.60 -12.38 9.83
CA CYS A 58 3.32 -13.03 9.53
C CYS A 58 3.45 -14.39 8.84
N GLY A 59 4.67 -14.81 8.48
CA GLY A 59 4.95 -16.08 7.82
C GLY A 59 4.29 -16.21 6.44
N VAL A 60 4.01 -15.10 5.77
CA VAL A 60 3.46 -15.07 4.41
C VAL A 60 4.61 -14.88 3.43
N THR A 61 4.67 -15.74 2.42
CA THR A 61 5.66 -15.62 1.35
C THR A 61 5.28 -14.45 0.41
N PRO A 62 6.16 -13.46 0.16
CA PRO A 62 5.84 -12.29 -0.69
C PRO A 62 5.32 -12.64 -2.09
N GLU A 63 5.73 -13.78 -2.65
CA GLU A 63 5.29 -14.29 -3.95
C GLU A 63 3.78 -14.60 -3.99
N MET A 64 3.13 -14.80 -2.84
CA MET A 64 1.67 -14.99 -2.74
C MET A 64 0.89 -13.67 -2.91
N LEU A 65 1.55 -12.52 -2.75
CA LEU A 65 0.89 -11.23 -2.90
C LEU A 65 0.46 -11.02 -4.35
N SER A 66 -0.83 -10.81 -4.57
CA SER A 66 -1.38 -10.58 -5.92
C SER A 66 -1.45 -9.10 -6.30
N TYR A 67 -1.63 -8.22 -5.30
CA TYR A 67 -1.82 -6.79 -5.50
C TYR A 67 -1.29 -6.00 -4.30
N MET A 68 -0.69 -4.84 -4.57
CA MET A 68 -0.23 -3.87 -3.58
C MET A 68 -0.91 -2.51 -3.84
N GLU A 69 -1.66 -2.02 -2.86
CA GLU A 69 -2.19 -0.66 -2.88
C GLU A 69 -1.15 0.27 -2.25
N ALA A 70 -0.47 1.07 -3.07
CA ALA A 70 0.66 1.90 -2.66
C ALA A 70 0.22 3.26 -2.11
N HIS A 71 1.11 3.87 -1.32
CA HIS A 71 0.95 5.24 -0.86
C HIS A 71 0.99 6.23 -2.03
N ALA A 72 1.93 6.12 -2.96
CA ALA A 72 2.01 6.77 -4.27
C ALA A 72 1.30 8.15 -4.33
N THR A 73 1.91 9.14 -3.69
CA THR A 73 1.34 10.49 -3.58
C THR A 73 1.53 11.34 -4.84
N GLY A 74 2.23 10.82 -5.83
CA GLY A 74 2.55 11.53 -7.05
C GLY A 74 3.81 12.40 -6.89
N THR A 75 4.58 12.25 -5.82
CA THR A 75 5.73 13.13 -5.54
C THR A 75 6.97 12.67 -6.31
N PRO A 76 7.75 13.59 -6.92
CA PRO A 76 8.94 13.22 -7.71
C PRO A 76 9.99 12.42 -6.93
N VAL A 77 10.07 12.62 -5.61
CA VAL A 77 11.04 11.95 -4.73
C VAL A 77 10.42 10.73 -4.04
N GLY A 78 9.19 10.83 -3.54
CA GLY A 78 8.61 9.78 -2.72
C GLY A 78 8.18 8.55 -3.52
N ASP A 79 7.61 8.73 -4.71
CA ASP A 79 7.14 7.55 -5.47
C ASP A 79 8.30 6.63 -5.91
N PRO A 80 9.46 7.13 -6.40
CA PRO A 80 10.60 6.26 -6.68
C PRO A 80 11.11 5.53 -5.44
N VAL A 81 11.26 6.24 -4.31
CA VAL A 81 11.72 5.64 -3.05
C VAL A 81 10.81 4.50 -2.58
N GLU A 82 9.49 4.70 -2.66
CA GLU A 82 8.51 3.69 -2.27
C GLU A 82 8.50 2.49 -3.22
N VAL A 83 8.49 2.73 -4.54
CA VAL A 83 8.45 1.67 -5.54
C VAL A 83 9.72 0.82 -5.47
N ASP A 84 10.88 1.43 -5.31
CA ASP A 84 12.15 0.72 -5.17
C ASP A 84 12.16 -0.12 -3.89
N ALA A 85 11.65 0.41 -2.77
CA ALA A 85 11.57 -0.34 -1.52
C ALA A 85 10.65 -1.57 -1.66
N ILE A 86 9.50 -1.42 -2.33
CA ILE A 86 8.58 -2.52 -2.65
C ILE A 86 9.24 -3.56 -3.54
N ASP A 87 9.92 -3.14 -4.61
CA ASP A 87 10.60 -4.05 -5.53
C ASP A 87 11.66 -4.88 -4.82
N GLN A 88 12.50 -4.21 -4.02
CA GLN A 88 13.62 -4.85 -3.34
C GLN A 88 13.19 -5.73 -2.17
N ALA A 89 12.06 -5.43 -1.51
CA ALA A 89 11.52 -6.28 -0.44
C ALA A 89 10.68 -7.45 -0.96
N LEU A 90 9.87 -7.24 -2.00
CA LEU A 90 8.77 -8.16 -2.35
C LEU A 90 8.91 -8.81 -3.72
N CYS A 91 9.72 -8.27 -4.63
CA CYS A 91 9.72 -8.67 -6.04
C CYS A 91 10.91 -9.54 -6.46
N LEU A 92 12.02 -9.56 -5.71
CA LEU A 92 13.28 -10.22 -6.12
C LEU A 92 13.14 -11.71 -6.51
N LYS A 93 12.21 -12.43 -5.91
CA LYS A 93 11.99 -13.87 -6.14
C LYS A 93 10.74 -14.18 -6.98
N ARG A 94 10.02 -13.14 -7.43
CA ARG A 94 8.76 -13.33 -8.15
C ARG A 94 9.02 -13.74 -9.60
N THR A 95 8.21 -14.66 -10.10
CA THR A 95 8.20 -15.08 -11.52
C THR A 95 7.23 -14.25 -12.38
N SER A 96 6.38 -13.45 -11.74
CA SER A 96 5.43 -12.54 -12.39
C SER A 96 5.40 -11.18 -11.68
N PRO A 97 5.09 -10.09 -12.41
CA PRO A 97 5.03 -8.75 -11.80
C PRO A 97 4.05 -8.69 -10.63
N LEU A 98 4.40 -7.95 -9.59
CA LEU A 98 3.45 -7.55 -8.57
C LEU A 98 2.57 -6.43 -9.14
N LEU A 99 1.26 -6.65 -9.21
CA LEU A 99 0.34 -5.59 -9.61
C LEU A 99 0.29 -4.53 -8.51
N THR A 100 0.40 -3.26 -8.91
CA THR A 100 0.38 -2.13 -7.98
C THR A 100 -0.50 -1.01 -8.51
N GLY A 101 -1.07 -0.23 -7.60
CA GLY A 101 -1.86 0.95 -7.94
C GLY A 101 -2.08 1.87 -6.75
N SER A 102 -2.79 2.97 -6.99
CA SER A 102 -3.20 3.86 -5.90
C SER A 102 -4.49 4.62 -6.22
N VAL A 103 -5.46 4.51 -5.32
CA VAL A 103 -6.75 5.23 -5.36
C VAL A 103 -6.57 6.75 -5.28
N LYS A 104 -5.40 7.23 -4.80
CA LYS A 104 -5.10 8.67 -4.74
C LYS A 104 -5.08 9.33 -6.10
N SER A 105 -4.79 8.56 -7.16
CA SER A 105 -4.91 9.07 -8.53
C SER A 105 -6.35 9.43 -8.88
N ASN A 106 -7.33 8.70 -8.35
CA ASN A 106 -8.76 8.88 -8.64
C ASN A 106 -9.42 9.92 -7.71
N LEU A 107 -9.06 9.93 -6.43
CA LEU A 107 -9.76 10.69 -5.38
C LEU A 107 -8.93 11.82 -4.75
N GLY A 108 -7.65 11.93 -5.08
CA GLY A 108 -6.71 12.77 -4.34
C GLY A 108 -6.29 12.16 -3.00
N HIS A 109 -5.52 12.92 -2.24
CA HIS A 109 -4.95 12.50 -0.96
C HIS A 109 -5.76 13.08 0.21
N SER A 110 -6.53 12.22 0.88
CA SER A 110 -7.34 12.54 2.07
C SER A 110 -6.55 12.53 3.39
N GLU A 111 -5.24 12.81 3.29
CA GLU A 111 -4.30 12.90 4.42
C GLU A 111 -4.47 11.75 5.44
N PRO A 112 -4.94 11.95 6.70
CA PRO A 112 -5.03 10.87 7.68
C PRO A 112 -6.07 9.80 7.31
N SER A 113 -7.08 10.15 6.51
CA SER A 113 -8.12 9.21 6.07
C SER A 113 -7.70 8.38 4.85
N SER A 114 -6.49 8.62 4.31
CA SER A 114 -6.06 8.00 3.05
C SER A 114 -5.93 6.48 3.11
N SER A 115 -5.58 5.91 4.26
CA SER A 115 -5.47 4.46 4.45
C SER A 115 -6.83 3.77 4.34
N LEU A 116 -7.89 4.38 4.87
CA LEU A 116 -9.24 3.81 4.81
C LEU A 116 -9.81 3.86 3.39
N CYS A 117 -9.51 4.91 2.62
CA CYS A 117 -9.86 4.97 1.19
C CYS A 117 -9.15 3.86 0.40
N GLN A 118 -7.87 3.61 0.68
CA GLN A 118 -7.07 2.54 0.07
C GLN A 118 -7.65 1.15 0.39
N VAL A 119 -7.96 0.87 1.66
CA VAL A 119 -8.58 -0.39 2.07
C VAL A 119 -9.95 -0.58 1.42
N ALA A 120 -10.78 0.48 1.35
CA ALA A 120 -12.06 0.41 0.67
C ALA A 120 -11.91 0.11 -0.84
N ASN A 121 -10.91 0.70 -1.51
CA ASN A 121 -10.60 0.39 -2.91
C ASN A 121 -10.25 -1.08 -3.10
N VAL A 122 -9.41 -1.64 -2.23
CA VAL A 122 -9.04 -3.07 -2.26
C VAL A 122 -10.25 -3.97 -2.02
N PHE A 123 -11.15 -3.62 -1.09
CA PHE A 123 -12.37 -4.40 -0.87
C PHE A 123 -13.30 -4.37 -2.08
N ILE A 124 -13.44 -3.22 -2.74
CA ILE A 124 -14.19 -3.11 -3.99
C ILE A 124 -13.56 -4.03 -5.04
N ALA A 125 -12.24 -4.00 -5.19
CA ALA A 125 -11.55 -4.85 -6.16
C ALA A 125 -11.72 -6.35 -5.90
N ILE A 126 -11.71 -6.78 -4.63
CA ILE A 126 -11.98 -8.18 -4.23
C ILE A 126 -13.41 -8.57 -4.60
N GLU A 127 -14.40 -7.74 -4.28
CA GLU A 127 -15.81 -8.03 -4.52
C GLU A 127 -16.16 -8.04 -6.01
N THR A 128 -15.52 -7.19 -6.82
CA THR A 128 -15.79 -7.10 -8.25
C THR A 128 -14.88 -7.99 -9.10
N GLY A 129 -13.79 -8.51 -8.52
CA GLY A 129 -12.73 -9.22 -9.27
C GLY A 129 -11.96 -8.32 -10.24
N ILE A 130 -12.01 -7.00 -10.06
CA ILE A 130 -11.39 -6.02 -10.96
C ILE A 130 -10.56 -5.06 -10.13
N ILE A 131 -9.26 -5.00 -10.38
CA ILE A 131 -8.38 -3.99 -9.79
C ILE A 131 -8.74 -2.62 -10.39
N THR A 132 -9.09 -1.65 -9.54
CA THR A 132 -9.43 -0.30 -9.96
C THR A 132 -8.26 0.34 -10.72
N PRO A 133 -8.48 0.84 -11.95
CA PRO A 133 -7.41 1.46 -12.72
C PRO A 133 -6.84 2.71 -12.05
N THR A 134 -5.51 2.77 -11.94
CA THR A 134 -4.79 4.01 -11.61
C THR A 134 -4.89 4.96 -12.79
N ILE A 135 -5.38 6.18 -12.56
CA ILE A 135 -5.54 7.19 -13.61
C ILE A 135 -4.33 8.14 -13.66
N HIS A 136 -4.22 8.90 -14.75
CA HIS A 136 -3.10 9.82 -15.02
C HIS A 136 -1.72 9.16 -15.23
N PHE A 137 -1.63 7.83 -15.18
CA PHE A 137 -0.42 7.09 -15.52
C PHE A 137 -0.26 6.99 -17.04
N LYS A 138 0.62 7.82 -17.62
CA LYS A 138 0.92 7.82 -19.06
C LYS A 138 2.22 7.14 -19.41
N THR A 139 3.25 7.38 -18.59
CA THR A 139 4.60 6.88 -18.80
C THR A 139 5.20 6.53 -17.44
N PRO A 140 5.89 5.37 -17.30
CA PRO A 140 6.69 5.08 -16.11
C PRO A 140 7.70 6.19 -15.84
N ARG A 141 7.96 6.49 -14.56
CA ARG A 141 9.07 7.37 -14.19
C ARG A 141 10.39 6.66 -14.44
N LYS A 142 11.40 7.43 -14.82
CA LYS A 142 12.78 6.96 -15.01
C LYS A 142 13.55 7.10 -13.71
#